data_AF-A0A2X1UXF9-F1
#
_entry.id   AF-A0A2X1UXF9-F1
#
_cell.length_a   1.000
_cell.length_b   1.000
_cell.length_c   1.000
_cell.angle_alpha   90.00
_cell.angle_beta   90.00
_cell.angle_gamma   90.00
#
_symmetry.space_group_name_H-M   'P 1'
#
loop_
_entity.id
_entity.type
_entity.pdbx_description
1 polymer ?
#
loop_
_entity_poly.entity_id
_entity_poly.type
_entity_poly.pdbx_seq_one_letter_code
_entity_poly.pdbx_strand_id
1 'polypeptide(L)'
;MASYLLTSSRHPSLAAQSGQSIVESLVLLLVLIVFFSAIPWFGRISDIALQQMNASRYAAFQLTRHVEGIDEADLKHRFFLSKEHQWRDRAHNKIIQHDRIHVQLDRSKKLAAAMQPGADEIHATRLRQEWQVEDKGVAAVHVITRPHYTQVDDRSHVAMSPGLSFFDQQLLNIQRHTAILTGAAHSATDMNAHRRTAESDLAWREASQASYESGRKVTEIAAPIDAAWKRPAPVFDWLSPWAGALPGHHLEHVTDGSK
;
A
#
# COMPACT_ATOMS: atom_id res chain seq x y z
N MET A 1 67.71 -12.01 73.20
CA MET A 1 68.16 -10.78 72.52
C MET A 1 67.47 -10.70 71.18
N ALA A 2 66.94 -9.52 70.87
CA ALA A 2 66.06 -9.22 69.75
C ALA A 2 66.67 -9.52 68.37
N SER A 3 65.80 -9.86 67.41
CA SER A 3 65.78 -9.16 66.12
C SER A 3 64.37 -9.20 65.54
N TYR A 4 63.94 -8.02 65.17
CA TYR A 4 62.61 -7.60 64.73
C TYR A 4 62.65 -7.43 63.19
N LEU A 5 61.46 -7.41 62.56
CA LEU A 5 61.14 -6.76 61.25
C LEU A 5 61.57 -7.53 59.97
N LEU A 6 60.79 -7.63 58.88
CA LEU A 6 59.61 -6.91 58.39
C LEU A 6 58.76 -7.83 57.49
N THR A 7 57.44 -7.70 57.63
CA THR A 7 56.43 -8.07 56.63
C THR A 7 56.59 -7.20 55.38
N SER A 8 57.05 -7.80 54.27
CA SER A 8 57.07 -7.12 52.97
C SER A 8 55.67 -7.16 52.35
N SER A 9 54.92 -6.07 52.50
CA SER A 9 53.71 -5.78 51.75
C SER A 9 54.03 -5.72 50.25
N ARG A 10 53.52 -6.70 49.48
CA ARG A 10 53.49 -6.60 48.01
C ARG A 10 52.45 -5.55 47.65
N HIS A 11 52.91 -4.34 47.37
CA HIS A 11 52.11 -3.39 46.60
C HIS A 11 51.81 -4.00 45.23
N PRO A 12 50.56 -3.98 44.74
CA PRO A 12 50.30 -4.34 43.36
C PRO A 12 51.12 -3.38 42.50
N SER A 13 51.99 -3.94 41.67
CA SER A 13 52.66 -3.18 40.62
C SER A 13 51.57 -2.50 39.82
N LEU A 14 51.55 -1.17 39.89
CA LEU A 14 50.91 -0.33 38.88
C LEU A 14 51.64 -0.67 37.59
N ALA A 15 51.11 -1.66 36.85
CA ALA A 15 51.56 -1.97 35.51
C ALA A 15 51.59 -0.64 34.76
N ALA A 16 52.77 -0.29 34.25
CA ALA A 16 53.03 0.98 33.61
C ALA A 16 52.01 1.17 32.47
N GLN A 17 50.96 1.95 32.75
CA GLN A 17 49.85 2.30 31.87
C GLN A 17 50.31 3.37 30.86
N SER A 18 51.48 3.18 30.25
CA SER A 18 52.13 4.15 29.37
C SER A 18 51.86 3.75 27.92
N GLY A 19 50.71 4.16 27.40
CA GLY A 19 50.36 4.04 25.97
C GLY A 19 49.06 3.29 25.69
N GLN A 20 48.56 2.46 26.62
CA GLN A 20 47.31 1.73 26.43
C GLN A 20 46.09 2.65 26.34
N SER A 21 46.02 3.69 27.18
CA SER A 21 44.91 4.65 27.15
C SER A 21 44.84 5.43 25.82
N ILE A 22 45.99 5.69 25.19
CA ILE A 22 46.07 6.35 23.88
C ILE A 22 45.55 5.43 22.79
N VAL A 23 45.96 4.15 22.81
CA VAL A 23 45.48 3.14 21.85
C VAL A 23 43.98 2.90 22.02
N GLU A 24 43.49 2.75 23.25
CA GLU A 24 42.06 2.60 23.54
C GLU A 24 41.26 3.82 23.08
N SER A 25 41.75 5.03 23.37
CA SER A 25 41.10 6.27 22.91
C SER A 25 41.07 6.37 21.39
N LEU A 26 42.12 5.92 20.70
CA LEU A 26 42.20 5.92 19.24
C LEU A 26 41.23 4.90 18.61
N VAL A 27 41.12 3.72 19.20
CA VAL A 27 40.13 2.71 18.79
C VAL A 27 38.70 3.25 19.00
N LEU A 28 38.43 3.85 20.15
CA LEU A 28 37.12 4.47 20.42
C LEU A 28 36.82 5.60 19.43
N LEU A 29 37.81 6.42 19.06
CA LEU A 29 37.65 7.46 18.05
C LEU A 29 37.31 6.89 16.68
N LEU A 30 38.01 5.84 16.24
CA LEU A 30 37.71 5.17 14.97
C LEU A 30 36.29 4.60 14.96
N VAL A 31 35.88 3.95 16.04
CA VAL A 31 34.51 3.44 16.20
C VAL A 31 33.48 4.58 16.14
N LEU A 32 33.76 5.70 16.79
CA LEU A 32 32.87 6.87 16.77
C LEU A 32 32.75 7.46 15.36
N ILE A 33 33.85 7.55 14.60
CA ILE A 33 33.84 8.02 13.20
C ILE A 33 32.97 7.10 12.32
N VAL A 34 33.06 5.78 12.53
CA VAL A 34 32.22 4.82 11.81
C VAL A 34 30.76 5.03 12.16
N PHE A 35 30.40 5.14 13.44
CA PHE A 35 29.01 5.41 13.85
C PHE A 35 28.48 6.73 13.31
N PHE A 36 29.29 7.78 13.37
CA PHE A 36 28.94 9.11 12.86
C PHE A 36 28.68 9.10 11.34
N SER A 37 29.32 8.18 10.61
CA SER A 37 29.10 7.98 9.18
C SER A 37 27.92 7.05 8.89
N ALA A 38 27.80 5.96 9.66
CA ALA A 38 26.79 4.92 9.48
C ALA A 38 25.38 5.41 9.80
N ILE A 39 25.20 6.19 10.88
CA ILE A 39 23.87 6.64 11.32
C ILE A 39 23.21 7.54 10.26
N PRO A 40 23.84 8.61 9.74
CA PRO A 40 23.25 9.41 8.66
C PRO A 40 23.08 8.64 7.36
N TRP A 41 24.03 7.75 7.01
CA TRP A 41 23.91 6.90 5.82
C TRP A 41 22.65 6.02 5.88
N PHE A 42 22.44 5.34 7.01
CA PHE A 42 21.25 4.53 7.24
C PHE A 42 19.98 5.37 7.31
N GLY A 43 20.03 6.54 7.95
CA GLY A 43 18.91 7.48 8.00
C GLY A 43 18.44 7.90 6.61
N ARG A 44 19.38 8.22 5.70
CA ARG A 44 19.07 8.57 4.30
C ARG A 44 18.41 7.42 3.56
N ILE A 45 18.91 6.19 3.71
CA ILE A 45 18.31 5.00 3.09
C ILE A 45 16.89 4.74 3.63
N SER A 46 16.71 4.88 4.94
CA SER A 46 15.42 4.70 5.60
C SER A 46 14.39 5.73 5.15
N ASP A 47 14.80 7.00 5.02
CA ASP A 47 13.95 8.07 4.51
C ASP A 47 13.58 7.85 3.02
N ILE A 48 14.54 7.47 2.17
CA ILE A 48 14.25 7.07 0.77
C ILE A 48 13.20 5.96 0.75
N ALA A 49 13.36 4.92 1.57
CA ALA A 49 12.41 3.81 1.63
C ALA A 49 11.02 4.25 2.13
N LEU A 50 10.96 5.22 3.04
CA LEU A 50 9.70 5.82 3.50
C LEU A 50 9.03 6.62 2.37
N GLN A 51 9.78 7.43 1.63
CA GLN A 51 9.26 8.16 0.48
C GLN A 51 8.76 7.21 -0.61
N GLN A 52 9.45 6.09 -0.85
CA GLN A 52 8.95 5.05 -1.76
C GLN A 52 7.62 4.45 -1.33
N MET A 53 7.44 4.20 -0.03
CA MET A 53 6.17 3.68 0.50
C MET A 53 5.04 4.71 0.37
N ASN A 54 5.32 5.99 0.64
CA ASN A 54 4.34 7.06 0.48
C ASN A 54 3.98 7.27 -0.99
N ALA A 55 4.97 7.24 -1.88
CA ALA A 55 4.79 7.35 -3.32
C ALA A 55 3.96 6.19 -3.89
N SER A 56 4.26 4.94 -3.50
CA SER A 56 3.49 3.77 -3.98
C SER A 56 2.03 3.84 -3.52
N ARG A 57 1.78 4.27 -2.28
CA ARG A 57 0.42 4.48 -1.76
C ARG A 57 -0.30 5.60 -2.50
N TYR A 58 0.35 6.74 -2.67
CA TYR A 58 -0.23 7.88 -3.38
C TYR A 58 -0.63 7.50 -4.80
N ALA A 59 0.27 6.84 -5.54
CA ALA A 59 -0.02 6.34 -6.88
C ALA A 59 -1.18 5.33 -6.89
N ALA A 60 -1.18 4.38 -5.96
CA ALA A 60 -2.26 3.41 -5.85
C ALA A 60 -3.60 4.13 -5.64
N PHE A 61 -3.69 5.08 -4.71
CA PHE A 61 -4.93 5.85 -4.49
C PHE A 61 -5.28 6.78 -5.66
N GLN A 62 -4.31 7.27 -6.43
CA GLN A 62 -4.59 8.02 -7.65
C GLN A 62 -5.39 7.15 -8.64
N LEU A 63 -5.06 5.86 -8.76
CA LEU A 63 -5.75 4.89 -9.62
C LEU A 63 -7.19 4.56 -9.20
N THR A 64 -7.61 4.89 -7.95
CA THR A 64 -9.02 4.75 -7.57
C THR A 64 -9.88 5.91 -8.06
N ARG A 65 -9.26 7.06 -8.36
CA ARG A 65 -9.94 8.28 -8.80
C ARG A 65 -9.80 8.55 -10.29
N HIS A 66 -8.65 8.24 -10.87
CA HIS A 66 -8.33 8.49 -12.27
C HIS A 66 -7.97 7.18 -12.95
N VAL A 67 -8.76 6.80 -13.96
CA VAL A 67 -8.55 5.55 -14.72
C VAL A 67 -7.38 5.68 -15.70
N GLU A 68 -6.99 6.92 -16.04
CA GLU A 68 -6.01 7.26 -17.09
C GLU A 68 -4.56 6.87 -16.76
N GLY A 69 -4.25 6.51 -15.51
CA GLY A 69 -2.94 6.00 -15.12
C GLY A 69 -2.28 6.81 -13.99
N ILE A 70 -0.94 6.69 -13.89
CA ILE A 70 -0.13 7.35 -12.88
C ILE A 70 0.66 8.47 -13.55
N ASP A 71 0.62 9.68 -12.98
CA ASP A 71 1.53 10.76 -13.39
C ASP A 71 2.90 10.52 -12.76
N GLU A 72 3.79 9.84 -13.49
CA GLU A 72 5.14 9.54 -13.00
C GLU A 72 5.98 10.80 -12.76
N ALA A 73 5.76 11.87 -13.53
CA ALA A 73 6.57 13.08 -13.42
C ALA A 73 6.23 13.83 -12.12
N ASP A 74 4.93 14.03 -11.84
CA ASP A 74 4.48 14.61 -10.57
C ASP A 74 4.94 13.74 -9.39
N LEU A 75 4.77 12.42 -9.48
CA LEU A 75 5.14 11.51 -8.40
C LEU A 75 6.65 11.54 -8.10
N LYS A 76 7.50 11.48 -9.13
CA LYS A 76 8.96 11.57 -8.97
C LYS A 76 9.35 12.91 -8.36
N HIS A 77 8.75 14.00 -8.84
CA HIS A 77 9.05 15.33 -8.32
C HIS A 77 8.63 15.48 -6.86
N ARG A 78 7.39 15.09 -6.52
CA ARG A 78 6.79 15.25 -5.19
C ARG A 78 7.55 14.49 -4.10
N PHE A 79 7.94 13.24 -4.34
CA PHE A 79 8.48 12.36 -3.30
C PHE A 79 10.00 12.19 -3.32
N PHE A 80 10.68 12.54 -4.41
CA PHE A 80 12.12 12.28 -4.54
C PHE A 80 12.96 13.45 -5.01
N LEU A 81 12.43 14.29 -5.90
CA LEU A 81 13.23 15.34 -6.57
C LEU A 81 12.89 16.76 -6.08
N SER A 82 12.00 16.89 -5.10
CA SER A 82 11.65 18.18 -4.49
C SER A 82 12.86 18.81 -3.80
N LYS A 83 12.84 20.14 -3.61
CA LYS A 83 13.94 20.86 -2.94
C LYS A 83 14.17 20.44 -1.48
N GLU A 84 13.14 19.87 -0.86
CA GLU A 84 13.16 19.36 0.52
C GLU A 84 13.95 18.05 0.62
N HIS A 85 14.04 17.27 -0.45
CA HIS A 85 14.78 16.00 -0.48
C HIS A 85 16.22 16.24 -0.96
N GLN A 86 17.12 16.42 0.01
CA GLN A 86 18.56 16.62 -0.24
C GLN A 86 19.41 15.43 0.23
N TRP A 87 19.06 14.21 -0.21
CA TRP A 87 19.93 13.06 0.05
C TRP A 87 21.22 13.21 -0.74
N ARG A 88 22.29 13.53 -0.02
CA ARG A 88 23.63 13.69 -0.57
C ARG A 88 24.55 12.60 -0.03
N ASP A 89 25.54 12.21 -0.81
CA ASP A 89 26.58 11.27 -0.37
C ASP A 89 27.69 12.00 0.43
N ARG A 90 28.78 11.30 0.74
CA ARG A 90 29.96 11.88 1.40
C ARG A 90 30.68 12.92 0.53
N ALA A 91 30.62 12.79 -0.79
CA ALA A 91 31.16 13.74 -1.76
C ALA A 91 30.23 14.94 -2.03
N HIS A 92 29.11 15.03 -1.30
CA HIS A 92 28.09 16.06 -1.44
C HIS A 92 27.28 16.02 -2.75
N ASN A 93 27.32 14.91 -3.48
CA ASN A 93 26.54 14.67 -4.70
C ASN A 93 25.17 14.07 -4.38
N LYS A 94 24.17 14.32 -5.23
CA LYS A 94 22.82 13.75 -5.04
C LYS A 94 22.82 12.24 -5.25
N ILE A 95 22.27 11.51 -4.27
CA ILE A 95 22.20 10.04 -4.28
C ILE A 95 21.10 9.53 -5.22
N ILE A 96 20.00 10.27 -5.33
CA ILE A 96 18.83 9.92 -6.15
C ILE A 96 18.64 10.95 -7.26
N GLN A 97 18.42 10.45 -8.47
CA GLN A 97 18.20 11.23 -9.69
C GLN A 97 17.06 10.61 -10.49
N HIS A 98 16.54 11.34 -11.47
CA HIS A 98 15.34 10.96 -12.21
C HIS A 98 15.46 9.58 -12.89
N ASP A 99 16.61 9.29 -13.49
CA ASP A 99 16.94 8.03 -14.19
C ASP A 99 17.03 6.81 -13.25
N ARG A 100 17.13 7.05 -11.93
CA ARG A 100 17.25 6.02 -10.89
C ARG A 100 15.95 5.72 -10.16
N ILE A 101 14.86 6.36 -10.57
CA ILE A 101 13.52 6.14 -10.02
C ILE A 101 12.66 5.51 -11.11
N HIS A 102 12.23 4.27 -10.88
CA HIS A 102 11.34 3.55 -11.77
C HIS A 102 10.01 3.29 -11.07
N VAL A 103 8.92 3.62 -11.77
CA VAL A 103 7.56 3.32 -11.35
C VAL A 103 7.03 2.26 -12.30
N GLN A 104 6.38 1.24 -11.76
CA GLN A 104 5.76 0.19 -12.57
C GLN A 104 4.36 -0.08 -12.04
N LEU A 105 3.40 -0.19 -12.96
CA LEU A 105 2.03 -0.57 -12.68
C LEU A 105 1.78 -1.98 -13.21
N ASP A 106 1.44 -2.89 -12.30
CA ASP A 106 0.99 -4.24 -12.62
C ASP A 106 -0.51 -4.38 -12.32
N ARG A 107 -1.26 -4.95 -13.27
CA ARG A 107 -2.70 -5.29 -13.16
C ARG A 107 -2.98 -6.74 -13.56
N SER A 108 -1.95 -7.55 -13.72
CA SER A 108 -2.05 -8.94 -14.20
C SER A 108 -2.73 -9.85 -13.19
N LYS A 109 -2.59 -9.56 -11.88
CA LYS A 109 -3.20 -10.36 -10.81
C LYS A 109 -4.67 -10.02 -10.64
N LYS A 110 -5.52 -11.03 -10.78
CA LYS A 110 -6.94 -10.98 -10.42
C LYS A 110 -7.22 -11.80 -9.19
N LEU A 111 -8.26 -11.45 -8.46
CA LEU A 111 -8.82 -12.28 -7.40
C LEU A 111 -9.37 -13.58 -8.00
N ALA A 112 -9.04 -14.70 -7.36
CA ALA A 112 -9.68 -15.98 -7.65
C ALA A 112 -11.19 -15.88 -7.41
N ALA A 113 -11.98 -16.70 -8.11
CA ALA A 113 -13.45 -16.68 -8.02
C ALA A 113 -13.96 -16.76 -6.57
N ALA A 114 -13.38 -17.64 -5.75
CA ALA A 114 -13.72 -17.79 -4.33
C ALA A 114 -13.43 -16.55 -3.46
N MET A 115 -12.59 -15.62 -3.91
CA MET A 115 -12.25 -14.38 -3.20
C MET A 115 -13.03 -13.16 -3.73
N GLN A 116 -13.88 -13.34 -4.74
CA GLN A 116 -14.71 -12.28 -5.29
C GLN A 116 -16.10 -12.25 -4.61
N PRO A 117 -16.85 -11.14 -4.74
CA PRO A 117 -18.22 -11.07 -4.22
C PRO A 117 -19.09 -12.23 -4.71
N GLY A 118 -19.77 -12.90 -3.77
CA GLY A 118 -20.57 -14.10 -4.08
C GLY A 118 -19.77 -15.39 -4.30
N ALA A 119 -18.45 -15.36 -4.11
CA ALA A 119 -17.56 -16.52 -4.25
C ALA A 119 -17.77 -17.30 -5.57
N ASP A 120 -17.72 -18.63 -5.49
CA ASP A 120 -17.87 -19.55 -6.62
C ASP A 120 -19.30 -20.11 -6.73
N GLU A 121 -20.31 -19.27 -6.48
CA GLU A 121 -21.71 -19.64 -6.66
C GLU A 121 -22.12 -19.58 -8.14
N ILE A 122 -23.07 -20.43 -8.53
CA ILE A 122 -23.54 -20.62 -9.93
C ILE A 122 -23.92 -19.29 -10.60
N HIS A 123 -24.54 -18.38 -9.84
CA HIS A 123 -25.04 -17.10 -10.31
C HIS A 123 -24.08 -15.93 -10.03
N ALA A 124 -23.04 -16.14 -9.22
CA ALA A 124 -22.18 -15.06 -8.74
C ALA A 124 -21.40 -14.38 -9.87
N THR A 125 -20.85 -15.12 -10.83
CA THR A 125 -20.10 -14.51 -11.95
C THR A 125 -20.97 -13.59 -12.78
N ARG A 126 -22.20 -14.00 -13.10
CA ARG A 126 -23.13 -13.19 -13.89
C ARG A 126 -23.58 -11.95 -13.11
N LEU A 127 -23.92 -12.08 -11.83
CA LEU A 127 -24.23 -10.94 -10.97
C LEU A 127 -23.05 -9.98 -10.83
N ARG A 128 -21.82 -10.50 -10.71
CA ARG A 128 -20.60 -9.68 -10.63
C ARG A 128 -20.41 -8.82 -11.89
N GLN A 129 -20.72 -9.38 -13.05
CA GLN A 129 -20.62 -8.69 -14.34
C GLN A 129 -21.74 -7.67 -14.53
N GLU A 130 -23.00 -8.05 -14.28
CA GLU A 130 -24.17 -7.17 -14.41
C GLU A 130 -24.07 -5.96 -13.46
N TRP A 131 -23.65 -6.18 -12.21
CA TRP A 131 -23.42 -5.09 -11.25
C TRP A 131 -22.05 -4.42 -11.38
N GLN A 132 -21.21 -4.87 -12.31
CA GLN A 132 -19.84 -4.38 -12.54
C GLN A 132 -19.00 -4.32 -11.24
N VAL A 133 -19.22 -5.28 -10.35
CA VAL A 133 -18.46 -5.44 -9.09
C VAL A 133 -17.33 -6.47 -9.24
N GLU A 134 -17.25 -7.14 -10.40
CA GLU A 134 -16.18 -8.07 -10.73
C GLU A 134 -14.80 -7.41 -10.64
N ASP A 135 -13.85 -8.11 -10.03
CA ASP A 135 -12.47 -7.64 -10.01
C ASP A 135 -11.89 -7.62 -11.44
N LYS A 136 -11.47 -6.42 -11.87
CA LYS A 136 -10.83 -6.21 -13.17
C LYS A 136 -9.31 -6.41 -13.11
N GLY A 137 -8.73 -6.54 -11.91
CA GLY A 137 -7.31 -6.70 -11.65
C GLY A 137 -6.87 -5.82 -10.48
N VAL A 138 -6.15 -6.43 -9.55
CA VAL A 138 -5.49 -5.75 -8.44
C VAL A 138 -4.42 -4.83 -9.02
N ALA A 139 -4.53 -3.53 -8.75
CA ALA A 139 -3.53 -2.56 -9.15
C ALA A 139 -2.36 -2.59 -8.16
N ALA A 140 -1.21 -3.10 -8.59
CA ALA A 140 0.03 -3.08 -7.83
C ALA A 140 0.98 -2.02 -8.40
N VAL A 141 1.25 -0.99 -7.61
CA VAL A 141 2.24 0.04 -7.98
C VAL A 141 3.55 -0.28 -7.29
N HIS A 142 4.60 -0.47 -8.08
CA HIS A 142 5.97 -0.69 -7.63
C HIS A 142 6.78 0.59 -7.83
N VAL A 143 7.48 1.01 -6.78
CA VAL A 143 8.42 2.13 -6.84
C VAL A 143 9.79 1.60 -6.49
N ILE A 144 10.72 1.71 -7.43
CA ILE A 144 12.08 1.19 -7.35
C ILE A 144 13.05 2.37 -7.40
N THR A 145 13.94 2.45 -6.44
CA THR A 145 15.01 3.46 -6.39
C THR A 145 16.37 2.79 -6.31
N ARG A 146 17.32 3.30 -7.08
CA ARG A 146 18.72 2.83 -7.06
C ARG A 146 19.65 3.96 -6.63
N PRO A 147 19.85 4.13 -5.31
CA PRO A 147 20.87 5.04 -4.77
C PRO A 147 22.22 4.87 -5.47
N HIS A 148 22.81 5.98 -5.91
CA HIS A 148 24.16 6.00 -6.45
C HIS A 148 25.07 6.82 -5.55
N TYR A 149 26.22 6.26 -5.20
CA TYR A 149 27.21 6.90 -4.34
C TYR A 149 28.46 7.21 -5.15
N THR A 150 29.00 8.42 -4.99
CA THR A 150 30.28 8.80 -5.55
C THR A 150 31.38 8.11 -4.78
N GLN A 151 32.25 7.37 -5.46
CA GLN A 151 33.40 6.76 -4.82
C GLN A 151 34.38 7.85 -4.38
N VAL A 152 34.54 8.00 -3.05
CA VAL A 152 35.59 8.83 -2.46
C VAL A 152 36.81 7.96 -2.27
N ASP A 153 37.92 8.33 -2.93
CA ASP A 153 39.16 7.58 -2.84
C ASP A 153 39.81 7.77 -1.46
N ASP A 154 39.61 6.81 -0.56
CA ASP A 154 40.22 6.79 0.77
C ASP A 154 41.66 6.18 0.74
N ARG A 155 42.29 6.00 -0.44
CA ARG A 155 43.68 5.46 -0.64
C ARG A 155 44.81 6.36 -0.12
N SER A 156 44.63 6.98 1.03
CA SER A 156 45.79 7.35 1.83
C SER A 156 46.40 6.06 2.40
N HIS A 157 47.69 5.81 2.15
CA HIS A 157 48.45 4.67 2.72
C HIS A 157 48.66 4.81 4.25
N VAL A 158 47.64 5.25 4.97
CA VAL A 158 47.66 5.47 6.41
C VAL A 158 47.15 4.19 7.07
N ALA A 159 47.95 3.60 7.95
CA ALA A 159 47.66 2.33 8.63
C ALA A 159 46.38 2.34 9.50
N MET A 160 45.68 3.48 9.61
CA MET A 160 44.46 3.67 10.40
C MET A 160 43.40 4.44 9.62
N SER A 161 42.88 3.85 8.54
CA SER A 161 41.66 4.34 7.89
C SER A 161 40.42 3.66 8.51
N PRO A 162 39.36 4.40 8.88
CA PRO A 162 38.15 3.82 9.47
C PRO A 162 37.30 2.98 8.49
N GLY A 163 37.76 2.75 7.26
CA GLY A 163 37.08 1.89 6.28
C GLY A 163 35.80 2.49 5.70
N LEU A 164 35.73 3.83 5.61
CA LEU A 164 34.50 4.54 5.21
C LEU A 164 34.11 4.33 3.75
N SER A 165 35.05 3.93 2.89
CA SER A 165 34.80 3.52 1.50
C SER A 165 33.74 2.41 1.37
N PHE A 166 33.50 1.64 2.45
CA PHE A 166 32.38 0.70 2.53
C PHE A 166 31.06 1.37 2.15
N PHE A 167 30.78 2.58 2.63
CA PHE A 167 29.49 3.26 2.40
C PHE A 167 29.29 3.71 0.95
N ASP A 168 30.38 4.02 0.25
CA ASP A 168 30.35 4.58 -1.11
C ASP A 168 30.39 3.48 -2.20
N GLN A 169 30.72 2.24 -1.82
CA GLN A 169 30.77 1.08 -2.73
C GLN A 169 29.45 0.30 -2.77
N GLN A 170 28.45 0.69 -1.99
CA GLN A 170 27.19 -0.05 -1.90
C GLN A 170 26.33 0.13 -3.14
N LEU A 171 25.91 -1.00 -3.72
CA LEU A 171 24.94 -1.04 -4.81
C LEU A 171 23.59 -1.48 -4.24
N LEU A 172 22.73 -0.51 -3.96
CA LEU A 172 21.42 -0.75 -3.35
C LEU A 172 20.31 -0.71 -4.39
N ASN A 173 19.39 -1.66 -4.30
CA ASN A 173 18.13 -1.66 -5.04
C ASN A 173 16.97 -1.73 -4.05
N ILE A 174 16.33 -0.61 -3.80
CA ILE A 174 15.23 -0.53 -2.84
C ILE A 174 13.93 -0.57 -3.61
N GLN A 175 13.03 -1.47 -3.26
CA GLN A 175 11.74 -1.63 -3.90
C GLN A 175 10.63 -1.63 -2.84
N ARG A 176 9.62 -0.79 -3.05
CA ARG A 176 8.36 -0.81 -2.29
C ARG A 176 7.21 -0.97 -3.26
N HIS A 177 6.12 -1.59 -2.79
CA HIS A 177 4.91 -1.69 -3.59
C HIS A 177 3.67 -1.54 -2.73
N THR A 178 2.57 -1.12 -3.36
CA THR A 178 1.24 -1.09 -2.76
C THR A 178 0.26 -1.67 -3.74
N ALA A 179 -0.53 -2.64 -3.28
CA ALA A 179 -1.54 -3.30 -4.07
C ALA A 179 -2.93 -2.94 -3.52
N ILE A 180 -3.82 -2.50 -4.41
CA ILE A 180 -5.20 -2.18 -4.05
C ILE A 180 -6.18 -2.73 -5.09
N LEU A 181 -7.40 -3.03 -4.66
CA LEU A 181 -8.51 -3.27 -5.57
C LEU A 181 -9.00 -1.92 -6.11
N THR A 182 -9.14 -1.83 -7.43
CA THR A 182 -9.65 -0.63 -8.12
C THR A 182 -10.90 -0.98 -8.90
N GLY A 183 -11.85 -0.06 -9.01
CA GLY A 183 -13.04 -0.27 -9.85
C GLY A 183 -14.07 -1.25 -9.28
N ALA A 184 -14.01 -1.59 -8.00
CA ALA A 184 -14.99 -2.44 -7.31
C ALA A 184 -16.29 -1.65 -7.07
N ALA A 185 -17.12 -1.50 -8.11
CA ALA A 185 -18.45 -0.89 -8.04
C ALA A 185 -18.51 0.59 -7.64
N HIS A 186 -17.37 1.30 -7.53
CA HIS A 186 -17.41 2.73 -7.23
C HIS A 186 -18.22 3.47 -8.29
N SER A 187 -19.13 4.32 -7.84
CA SER A 187 -19.96 5.17 -8.68
C SER A 187 -19.78 6.60 -8.23
N ALA A 188 -19.64 7.52 -9.19
CA ALA A 188 -19.55 8.96 -8.90
C ALA A 188 -20.88 9.53 -8.36
N THR A 189 -22.00 8.85 -8.59
CA THR A 189 -23.34 9.26 -8.14
C THR A 189 -24.20 8.07 -7.72
N ASP A 190 -25.13 8.31 -6.79
CA ASP A 190 -26.10 7.32 -6.33
C ASP A 190 -27.01 6.86 -7.48
N MET A 191 -27.36 7.77 -8.40
CA MET A 191 -28.15 7.45 -9.59
C MET A 191 -27.46 6.43 -10.51
N ASN A 192 -26.15 6.57 -10.73
CA ASN A 192 -25.39 5.62 -11.54
C ASN A 192 -25.26 4.26 -10.84
N ALA A 193 -25.12 4.24 -9.52
CA ALA A 193 -25.13 3.01 -8.74
C ALA A 193 -26.50 2.32 -8.81
N HIS A 194 -27.57 3.08 -8.66
CA HIS A 194 -28.95 2.59 -8.75
C HIS A 194 -29.25 2.01 -10.14
N ARG A 195 -28.96 2.75 -11.22
CA ARG A 195 -29.19 2.30 -12.59
C ARG A 195 -28.51 0.95 -12.85
N ARG A 196 -27.23 0.84 -12.51
CA ARG A 196 -26.44 -0.39 -12.70
C ARG A 196 -27.02 -1.58 -11.95
N THR A 197 -27.48 -1.40 -10.71
CA THR A 197 -28.11 -2.49 -9.94
C THR A 197 -29.49 -2.83 -10.50
N ALA A 198 -30.28 -1.83 -10.90
CA ALA A 198 -31.64 -1.98 -11.42
C ALA A 198 -31.68 -2.66 -12.80
N GLU A 199 -30.65 -2.48 -13.62
CA GLU A 199 -30.52 -3.11 -14.94
C GLU A 199 -30.11 -4.59 -14.89
N SER A 200 -29.86 -5.15 -13.70
CA SER A 200 -29.51 -6.57 -13.57
C SER A 200 -30.71 -7.47 -13.83
N ASP A 201 -30.63 -8.19 -14.94
CA ASP A 201 -31.62 -9.15 -15.36
C ASP A 201 -31.72 -10.35 -14.41
N LEU A 202 -30.57 -10.89 -14.01
CA LEU A 202 -30.53 -12.05 -13.13
C LEU A 202 -31.05 -11.70 -11.73
N ALA A 203 -30.73 -10.51 -11.22
CA ALA A 203 -31.17 -10.08 -9.89
C ALA A 203 -32.68 -9.79 -9.81
N TRP A 204 -33.26 -9.21 -10.87
CA TRP A 204 -34.63 -8.70 -10.81
C TRP A 204 -35.57 -9.39 -11.78
N ARG A 205 -35.28 -9.38 -13.07
CA ARG A 205 -36.20 -9.86 -14.12
C ARG A 205 -36.42 -11.36 -14.05
N GLU A 206 -35.34 -12.14 -13.96
CA GLU A 206 -35.44 -13.61 -13.88
C GLU A 206 -36.03 -14.06 -12.53
N ALA A 207 -35.60 -13.43 -11.43
CA ALA A 207 -36.11 -13.73 -10.10
C ALA A 207 -37.62 -13.44 -9.96
N SER A 208 -38.09 -12.30 -10.50
CA SER A 208 -39.52 -11.95 -10.48
C SER A 208 -40.34 -12.89 -11.38
N GLN A 209 -39.88 -13.20 -12.59
CA GLN A 209 -40.55 -14.14 -13.49
C GLN A 209 -40.71 -15.53 -12.86
N ALA A 210 -39.63 -16.08 -12.29
CA ALA A 210 -39.67 -17.37 -11.60
C ALA A 210 -40.63 -17.36 -10.39
N SER A 211 -40.68 -16.24 -9.65
CA SER A 211 -41.62 -16.05 -8.54
C SER A 211 -43.07 -16.02 -9.03
N TYR A 212 -43.34 -15.30 -10.12
CA TYR A 212 -44.70 -15.18 -10.68
C TYR A 212 -45.18 -16.50 -11.29
N GLU A 213 -44.29 -17.26 -11.93
CA GLU A 213 -44.61 -18.60 -12.42
C GLU A 213 -44.94 -19.56 -11.28
N SER A 214 -44.14 -19.55 -10.21
CA SER A 214 -44.38 -20.38 -9.03
C SER A 214 -45.68 -19.99 -8.33
N GLY A 215 -45.92 -18.70 -8.15
CA GLY A 215 -47.15 -18.16 -7.57
C GLY A 215 -48.40 -18.56 -8.35
N ARG A 216 -48.36 -18.47 -9.69
CA ARG A 216 -49.47 -18.92 -10.55
C ARG A 216 -49.79 -20.40 -10.36
N LYS A 217 -48.78 -21.27 -10.32
CA LYS A 217 -48.97 -22.72 -10.07
C LYS A 217 -49.61 -23.01 -8.72
N VAL A 218 -49.20 -22.29 -7.67
CA VAL A 218 -49.81 -22.45 -6.33
C VAL A 218 -51.26 -21.99 -6.35
N THR A 219 -51.55 -20.86 -6.99
CA THR A 219 -52.91 -20.31 -7.06
C THR A 219 -53.84 -21.17 -7.90
N GLU A 220 -53.38 -21.82 -8.96
CA GLU A 220 -54.21 -22.78 -9.72
C GLU A 220 -54.75 -23.91 -8.83
N ILE A 221 -53.98 -24.35 -7.83
CA ILE A 221 -54.37 -25.42 -6.90
C ILE A 221 -55.15 -24.86 -5.71
N ALA A 222 -54.72 -23.72 -5.16
CA ALA A 222 -55.27 -23.16 -3.94
C ALA A 222 -56.55 -22.32 -4.15
N ALA A 223 -56.76 -21.75 -5.34
CA ALA A 223 -57.89 -20.84 -5.59
C ALA A 223 -59.27 -21.48 -5.31
N PRO A 224 -59.56 -22.74 -5.70
CA PRO A 224 -60.83 -23.38 -5.36
C PRO A 224 -61.02 -23.57 -3.84
N ILE A 225 -59.93 -23.84 -3.13
CA ILE A 225 -59.92 -23.98 -1.67
C ILE A 225 -60.19 -22.59 -1.07
N ASP A 226 -59.35 -21.60 -1.37
CA ASP A 226 -59.44 -20.24 -0.84
C ASP A 226 -60.78 -19.54 -1.10
N ALA A 227 -61.44 -19.85 -2.23
CA ALA A 227 -62.76 -19.35 -2.56
C ALA A 227 -63.83 -19.72 -1.51
N ALA A 228 -63.75 -20.91 -0.92
CA ALA A 228 -64.68 -21.35 0.12
C ALA A 228 -64.55 -20.53 1.42
N TRP A 229 -63.36 -19.95 1.68
CA TRP A 229 -63.09 -19.07 2.82
C TRP A 229 -63.13 -17.58 2.49
N LYS A 230 -63.54 -17.19 1.27
CA LYS A 230 -63.58 -15.80 0.79
C LYS A 230 -62.24 -15.06 0.96
N ARG A 231 -61.11 -15.75 0.81
CA ARG A 231 -59.79 -15.10 0.88
C ARG A 231 -59.53 -14.25 -0.37
N PRO A 232 -58.88 -13.07 -0.23
CA PRO A 232 -58.51 -12.24 -1.36
C PRO A 232 -57.47 -12.95 -2.25
N ALA A 233 -57.48 -12.63 -3.55
CA ALA A 233 -56.50 -13.16 -4.48
C ALA A 233 -55.08 -12.70 -4.10
N PRO A 234 -54.07 -13.58 -4.24
CA PRO A 234 -52.69 -13.21 -3.96
C PRO A 234 -52.19 -12.11 -4.90
N VAL A 235 -51.43 -11.16 -4.34
CA VAL A 235 -50.75 -10.10 -5.11
C VAL A 235 -49.39 -10.61 -5.54
N PHE A 236 -49.19 -10.80 -6.84
CA PHE A 236 -47.91 -11.29 -7.37
C PHE A 236 -46.93 -10.16 -7.64
N ASP A 237 -47.41 -8.98 -8.01
CA ASP A 237 -46.53 -7.86 -8.35
C ASP A 237 -45.96 -7.18 -7.10
N TRP A 238 -44.94 -7.83 -6.53
CA TRP A 238 -44.20 -7.32 -5.39
C TRP A 238 -43.06 -6.37 -5.81
N LEU A 239 -42.66 -6.36 -7.09
CA LEU A 239 -41.45 -5.66 -7.55
C LEU A 239 -41.75 -4.26 -8.10
N SER A 240 -42.83 -4.08 -8.87
CA SER A 240 -43.18 -2.77 -9.43
C SER A 240 -43.32 -1.65 -8.38
N PRO A 241 -43.83 -1.88 -7.15
CA PRO A 241 -43.87 -0.85 -6.12
C PRO A 241 -42.50 -0.27 -5.74
N TRP A 242 -41.43 -1.02 -5.97
CA TRP A 242 -40.05 -0.61 -5.65
C TRP A 242 -39.28 -0.08 -6.87
N ALA A 243 -39.83 -0.23 -8.08
CA ALA A 243 -39.16 0.19 -9.30
C ALA A 243 -38.95 1.71 -9.32
N GLY A 244 -37.69 2.15 -9.38
CA GLY A 244 -37.33 3.57 -9.39
C GLY A 244 -37.40 4.29 -8.04
N ALA A 245 -37.67 3.58 -6.94
CA ALA A 245 -37.65 4.15 -5.61
C ALA A 245 -36.18 4.34 -5.13
N LEU A 246 -35.73 5.60 -5.07
CA LEU A 246 -34.52 5.99 -4.34
C LEU A 246 -34.92 6.69 -3.04
N PRO A 247 -34.27 6.39 -1.89
CA PRO A 247 -34.53 7.15 -0.67
C PRO A 247 -34.23 8.64 -0.89
N GLY A 248 -35.15 9.53 -0.50
CA GLY A 248 -35.12 10.95 -0.87
C GLY A 248 -33.82 11.69 -0.52
N HIS A 249 -33.16 11.33 0.58
CA HIS A 249 -31.89 11.93 1.02
C HIS A 249 -30.70 11.66 0.07
N HIS A 250 -30.80 10.67 -0.83
CA HIS A 250 -29.78 10.38 -1.84
C HIS A 250 -29.93 11.22 -3.12
N LEU A 251 -31.01 11.98 -3.27
CA LEU A 251 -31.27 12.83 -4.45
C LEU A 251 -30.89 14.30 -4.22
N GLU A 252 -30.65 14.72 -2.98
CA GLU A 252 -30.52 16.12 -2.57
C GLU A 252 -29.18 16.77 -2.96
N HIS A 253 -28.13 16.00 -3.24
CA HIS A 253 -26.79 16.54 -3.53
C HIS A 253 -26.56 16.99 -4.99
N VAL A 254 -27.52 16.79 -5.90
CA VAL A 254 -27.35 17.16 -7.33
C VAL A 254 -27.70 18.63 -7.61
N THR A 255 -28.39 19.33 -6.71
CA THR A 255 -28.95 20.66 -6.97
C THR A 255 -28.17 21.85 -6.41
N ASP A 256 -27.03 21.65 -5.75
CA ASP A 256 -26.29 22.77 -5.10
C ASP A 256 -25.01 23.21 -5.83
N GLY A 257 -24.87 22.84 -7.12
CA GLY A 257 -23.70 23.13 -7.95
C GLY A 257 -23.94 24.07 -9.14
N SER A 258 -25.11 24.69 -9.27
CA SER A 258 -25.39 25.70 -10.30
C SER A 258 -25.68 27.07 -9.68
N LYS A 259 -24.63 27.76 -9.26
CA LYS A 259 -24.56 29.22 -9.20
C LYS A 259 -23.19 29.70 -9.65
#